data_AF-A0A740NBM0-F1
#
_entry.id   AF-A0A740NBM0-F1
#
_cell.length_a   1.000
_cell.length_b   1.000
_cell.length_c   1.000
_cell.angle_alpha   90.00
_cell.angle_beta   90.00
_cell.angle_gamma   90.00
#
_symmetry.space_group_name_H-M   'P 1'
#
loop_
_entity.id
_entity.type
_entity.pdbx_description
1 polymer ?
#
loop_
_entity_poly.entity_id
_entity_poly.type
_entity_poly.pdbx_seq_one_letter_code
_entity_poly.pdbx_strand_id
1 'polypeptide(L)'
;MTFTDWPWRHWRQVRSQAPALRLNDEVLSWRALCERIDALAGGFAAQGVREGDGVLLRAGNQPRTLLAWLALMQCGARVLPVNPQLPQTLLEALVPKLTLRFALTLEGENAFSGLTALQIQKSTAAYAVDWQPQRLVSMTLTSGSTGLPKAAVHTCQAHLASAQGVLSLMPFGPQDDWLLSLPLFHVSGQGIMWRWLFAGARMTVRDKQPLEQMLAGCTHASLVPTQLWRLLENRAAVTLKAVLLGGAVIPVELTDQASKQGIRCWCGYGLTEFASTVCAKEADGSDDVGAPLPGREIRIVDNEVWLRAASMAEGYWRDGKLIPLVNDEGWFATRDRGDLNHGRLTIAGRLDNLFFSGGEGIQPEEVERVINAHPLVQQAFVVPVEDKEFGHRPVAVVEYASQAGDVNLAEWVRDKLARFQQPVRWLTLPSELKNGGIKISRRALQQWVCENCKN
;
A
#
# COMPACT_ATOMS: atom_id res chain seq x y z
N MET A 1 -12.38 13.98 15.20
CA MET A 1 -12.41 13.15 16.42
C MET A 1 -11.00 13.15 17.00
N THR A 2 -10.85 13.35 18.31
CA THR A 2 -9.54 13.38 18.97
C THR A 2 -9.55 12.32 20.07
N PHE A 3 -8.53 11.46 20.09
CA PHE A 3 -8.39 10.40 21.11
C PHE A 3 -7.59 10.92 22.30
N THR A 4 -8.05 10.61 23.52
CA THR A 4 -7.37 10.91 24.79
C THR A 4 -6.70 9.69 25.43
N ASP A 5 -6.87 8.51 24.84
CA ASP A 5 -6.24 7.23 25.19
C ASP A 5 -6.01 6.45 23.88
N TRP A 6 -5.32 5.30 23.94
CA TRP A 6 -5.17 4.39 22.82
C TRP A 6 -6.54 4.09 22.17
N PRO A 7 -6.67 4.12 20.83
CA PRO A 7 -7.97 4.01 20.16
C PRO A 7 -8.80 2.79 20.59
N TRP A 8 -8.18 1.61 20.75
CA TRP A 8 -8.88 0.42 21.24
C TRP A 8 -9.38 0.55 22.69
N ARG A 9 -8.67 1.27 23.55
CA ARG A 9 -9.08 1.54 24.94
C ARG A 9 -10.19 2.59 25.00
N HIS A 10 -10.14 3.62 24.16
CA HIS A 10 -11.24 4.56 23.98
C HIS A 10 -12.53 3.82 23.60
N TRP A 11 -12.48 2.95 22.58
CA TRP A 11 -13.67 2.19 22.18
C TRP A 11 -14.11 1.15 23.20
N ARG A 12 -13.19 0.59 24.00
CA ARG A 12 -13.56 -0.21 25.18
C ARG A 12 -14.40 0.60 26.16
N GLN A 13 -14.06 1.86 26.43
CA GLN A 13 -14.86 2.72 27.33
C GLN A 13 -16.22 3.07 26.72
N VAL A 14 -16.27 3.41 25.43
CA VAL A 14 -17.49 3.86 24.76
C VAL A 14 -18.46 2.72 24.44
N ARG A 15 -17.96 1.54 24.03
CA ARG A 15 -18.77 0.42 23.51
C ARG A 15 -18.13 -0.94 23.81
N SER A 16 -17.77 -1.17 25.06
CA SER A 16 -17.03 -2.34 25.58
C SER A 16 -17.40 -3.70 24.98
N GLN A 17 -18.70 -4.00 24.84
CA GLN A 17 -19.20 -5.31 24.40
C GLN A 17 -19.50 -5.38 22.91
N ALA A 18 -19.42 -4.26 22.18
CA ALA A 18 -19.64 -4.27 20.74
C ALA A 18 -18.53 -5.05 20.02
N PRO A 19 -18.86 -5.81 18.95
CA PRO A 19 -17.86 -6.47 18.11
C PRO A 19 -16.86 -5.44 17.55
N ALA A 20 -15.58 -5.74 17.71
CA ALA A 20 -14.47 -4.89 17.28
C ALA A 20 -13.67 -5.53 16.14
N LEU A 21 -13.37 -6.82 16.28
CA LEU A 21 -12.41 -7.50 15.42
C LEU A 21 -12.83 -8.95 15.22
N ARG A 22 -12.85 -9.39 13.96
CA ARG A 22 -13.01 -10.80 13.61
C ARG A 22 -11.65 -11.38 13.23
N LEU A 23 -11.20 -12.40 13.98
CA LEU A 23 -9.97 -13.14 13.75
C LEU A 23 -10.34 -14.54 13.27
N ASN A 24 -10.19 -14.80 11.97
CA ASN A 24 -10.80 -15.96 11.31
C ASN A 24 -12.32 -15.98 11.57
N ASP A 25 -12.82 -16.95 12.34
CA ASP A 25 -14.24 -17.05 12.72
C ASP A 25 -14.51 -16.52 14.13
N GLU A 26 -13.47 -16.21 14.90
CA GLU A 26 -13.61 -15.67 16.26
C GLU A 26 -13.94 -14.17 16.23
N VAL A 27 -15.01 -13.76 16.92
CA VAL A 27 -15.38 -12.36 17.06
C VAL A 27 -15.00 -11.85 18.45
N LEU A 28 -14.14 -10.84 18.49
CA LEU A 28 -13.73 -10.17 19.72
C LEU A 28 -14.51 -8.87 19.91
N SER A 29 -14.98 -8.63 21.13
CA SER A 29 -15.43 -7.30 21.56
C SER A 29 -14.25 -6.36 21.79
N TRP A 30 -14.50 -5.05 21.92
CA TRP A 30 -13.45 -4.07 22.28
C TRP A 30 -12.77 -4.40 23.61
N ARG A 31 -13.53 -4.94 24.58
CA ARG A 31 -12.97 -5.44 25.85
C ARG A 31 -12.02 -6.61 25.63
N ALA A 32 -12.49 -7.67 24.96
CA ALA A 32 -11.69 -8.87 24.72
C ALA A 32 -10.43 -8.56 23.88
N LEU A 33 -10.55 -7.62 22.93
CA LEU A 33 -9.42 -7.11 22.17
C LEU A 33 -8.38 -6.44 23.08
N CYS A 34 -8.80 -5.51 23.95
CA CYS A 34 -7.88 -4.86 24.89
C CYS A 34 -7.18 -5.88 25.81
N GLU A 35 -7.91 -6.86 26.33
CA GLU A 35 -7.34 -7.92 27.19
C GLU A 35 -6.24 -8.71 26.45
N ARG A 36 -6.42 -8.99 25.14
CA ARG A 36 -5.38 -9.64 24.31
C ARG A 36 -4.18 -8.74 24.04
N ILE A 37 -4.43 -7.46 23.76
CA ILE A 37 -3.36 -6.47 23.53
C ILE A 37 -2.55 -6.30 24.82
N ASP A 38 -3.21 -6.14 25.97
CA ASP A 38 -2.58 -5.95 27.27
C ASP A 38 -1.68 -7.14 27.63
N ALA A 39 -2.16 -8.37 27.40
CA ALA A 39 -1.38 -9.58 27.67
C ALA A 39 -0.10 -9.68 26.79
N LEU A 40 -0.21 -9.32 25.51
CA LEU A 40 0.93 -9.31 24.59
C LEU A 40 1.91 -8.16 24.88
N ALA A 41 1.38 -6.97 25.19
CA ALA A 41 2.20 -5.82 25.54
C ALA A 41 3.03 -6.09 26.81
N GLY A 42 2.41 -6.70 27.83
CA GLY A 42 3.11 -7.18 29.02
C GLY A 42 4.21 -8.20 28.70
N GLY A 43 3.94 -9.11 27.75
CA GLY A 43 4.93 -10.09 27.29
C GLY A 43 6.11 -9.47 26.55
N PHE A 44 5.89 -8.49 25.68
CA PHE A 44 6.97 -7.77 25.01
C PHE A 44 7.77 -6.89 25.98
N ALA A 45 7.10 -6.26 26.95
CA ALA A 45 7.76 -5.49 27.99
C ALA A 45 8.64 -6.35 28.90
N ALA A 46 8.21 -7.57 29.22
CA ALA A 46 9.01 -8.55 29.96
C ALA A 46 10.27 -8.99 29.19
N GLN A 47 10.19 -9.01 27.86
CA GLN A 47 11.33 -9.26 26.96
C GLN A 47 12.23 -8.02 26.75
N GLY A 48 11.91 -6.89 27.39
CA GLY A 48 12.75 -5.70 27.42
C GLY A 48 12.39 -4.61 26.41
N VAL A 49 11.26 -4.73 25.69
CA VAL A 49 10.75 -3.65 24.83
C VAL A 49 10.33 -2.46 25.69
N ARG A 50 10.77 -1.27 25.29
CA ARG A 50 10.50 0.03 25.94
C ARG A 50 10.03 1.05 24.90
N GLU A 51 9.59 2.20 25.39
CA GLU A 51 9.19 3.31 24.53
C GLU A 51 10.35 3.76 23.63
N GLY A 52 10.06 3.96 22.34
CA GLY A 52 11.03 4.41 21.34
C GLY A 52 11.89 3.31 20.71
N ASP A 53 11.87 2.08 21.25
CA ASP A 53 12.60 0.95 20.68
C ASP A 53 12.12 0.65 19.26
N GLY A 54 13.08 0.45 18.34
CA GLY A 54 12.79 0.01 16.98
C GLY A 54 12.59 -1.50 16.93
N VAL A 55 11.45 -1.94 16.39
CA VAL A 55 11.08 -3.36 16.30
C VAL A 55 10.80 -3.74 14.85
N LEU A 56 11.61 -4.63 14.30
CA LEU A 56 11.35 -5.27 13.02
C LEU A 56 10.22 -6.29 13.18
N LEU A 57 9.16 -6.20 12.37
CA LEU A 57 8.06 -7.17 12.34
C LEU A 57 7.99 -7.80 10.94
N ARG A 58 8.56 -9.00 10.78
CA ARG A 58 8.57 -9.74 9.51
C ARG A 58 7.46 -10.80 9.51
N ALA A 59 6.36 -10.48 8.84
CA ALA A 59 5.20 -11.35 8.76
C ALA A 59 4.25 -10.93 7.62
N GLY A 60 3.49 -11.90 7.09
CA GLY A 60 2.28 -11.66 6.35
C GLY A 60 1.11 -11.28 7.26
N ASN A 61 -0.04 -10.99 6.64
CA ASN A 61 -1.28 -10.74 7.37
C ASN A 61 -1.83 -12.05 7.94
N GLN A 62 -2.02 -12.06 9.25
CA GLN A 62 -2.59 -13.15 10.03
C GLN A 62 -3.04 -12.57 11.38
N PRO A 63 -3.96 -13.21 12.12
CA PRO A 63 -4.45 -12.73 13.41
C PRO A 63 -3.34 -12.32 14.39
N ARG A 64 -2.29 -13.13 14.50
CA ARG A 64 -1.15 -12.85 15.40
C ARG A 64 -0.32 -11.63 14.98
N THR A 65 -0.20 -11.34 13.68
CA THR A 65 0.54 -10.15 13.19
C THR A 65 -0.15 -8.87 13.64
N LEU A 66 -1.48 -8.79 13.49
CA LEU A 66 -2.25 -7.61 13.92
C LEU A 66 -2.15 -7.42 15.43
N LEU A 67 -2.40 -8.47 16.22
CA LEU A 67 -2.34 -8.36 17.68
C LEU A 67 -0.94 -7.98 18.18
N ALA A 68 0.11 -8.54 17.57
CA ALA A 68 1.49 -8.16 17.87
C ALA A 68 1.75 -6.68 17.54
N TRP A 69 1.27 -6.20 16.40
CA TRP A 69 1.41 -4.80 16.02
C TRP A 69 0.77 -3.86 17.06
N LEU A 70 -0.49 -4.11 17.43
CA LEU A 70 -1.22 -3.30 18.40
C LEU A 70 -0.52 -3.30 19.77
N ALA A 71 -0.02 -4.45 20.21
CA ALA A 71 0.73 -4.58 21.46
C ALA A 71 2.09 -3.86 21.42
N LEU A 72 2.84 -3.95 20.31
CA LEU A 72 4.10 -3.21 20.13
C LEU A 72 3.85 -1.70 20.15
N MET A 73 2.80 -1.22 19.48
CA MET A 73 2.39 0.19 19.57
C MET A 73 2.05 0.57 21.01
N GLN A 74 1.28 -0.27 21.73
CA GLN A 74 0.96 -0.03 23.15
C GLN A 74 2.21 0.04 24.04
N CYS A 75 3.29 -0.67 23.67
CA CYS A 75 4.58 -0.57 24.35
C CYS A 75 5.36 0.71 24.02
N GLY A 76 4.87 1.53 23.08
CA GLY A 76 5.54 2.72 22.58
C GLY A 76 6.64 2.44 21.56
N ALA A 77 6.65 1.24 20.96
CA ALA A 77 7.67 0.85 20.00
C ALA A 77 7.46 1.49 18.62
N ARG A 78 8.56 1.74 17.91
CA ARG A 78 8.56 2.14 16.50
C ARG A 78 8.62 0.88 15.64
N VAL A 79 7.51 0.54 14.98
CA VAL A 79 7.38 -0.73 14.24
C VAL A 79 7.87 -0.57 12.80
N LEU A 80 8.86 -1.36 12.39
CA LEU A 80 9.25 -1.54 10.99
C LEU A 80 8.63 -2.85 10.48
N PRO A 81 7.47 -2.82 9.83
CA PRO A 81 6.94 -4.00 9.18
C PRO A 81 7.73 -4.35 7.93
N VAL A 82 8.00 -5.63 7.73
CA VAL A 82 8.84 -6.10 6.63
C VAL A 82 8.09 -7.17 5.85
N ASN A 83 8.01 -6.98 4.54
CA ASN A 83 7.51 -8.01 3.63
C ASN A 83 8.42 -9.26 3.74
N PRO A 84 7.89 -10.44 4.11
CA PRO A 84 8.68 -11.67 4.22
C PRO A 84 9.44 -12.03 2.94
N GLN A 85 8.96 -11.57 1.78
CA GLN A 85 9.55 -11.83 0.46
C GLN A 85 10.78 -10.96 0.15
N LEU A 86 11.09 -9.95 0.97
CA LEU A 86 12.30 -9.17 0.74
C LEU A 86 13.54 -10.06 0.96
N PRO A 87 14.52 -10.03 0.04
CA PRO A 87 15.74 -10.81 0.17
C PRO A 87 16.51 -10.44 1.43
N GLN A 88 17.11 -11.44 2.08
CA GLN A 88 17.91 -11.24 3.28
C GLN A 88 19.07 -10.25 3.04
N THR A 89 19.74 -10.33 1.88
CA THR A 89 20.84 -9.43 1.50
C THR A 89 20.41 -7.96 1.42
N LEU A 90 19.18 -7.70 0.98
CA LEU A 90 18.62 -6.35 0.97
C LEU A 90 18.36 -5.86 2.40
N LEU A 91 17.83 -6.73 3.27
CA LEU A 91 17.54 -6.38 4.66
C LEU A 91 18.83 -6.16 5.45
N GLU A 92 19.89 -6.94 5.22
CA GLU A 92 21.22 -6.74 5.80
C GLU A 92 21.82 -5.37 5.45
N ALA A 93 21.55 -4.86 4.24
CA ALA A 93 21.99 -3.53 3.84
C ALA A 93 21.15 -2.39 4.45
N LEU A 94 19.88 -2.64 4.80
CA LEU A 94 18.94 -1.64 5.31
C LEU A 94 18.94 -1.54 6.83
N VAL A 95 18.77 -2.68 7.52
CA VAL A 95 18.52 -2.78 8.96
C VAL A 95 19.52 -1.98 9.82
N PRO A 96 20.85 -2.01 9.56
CA PRO A 96 21.81 -1.25 10.37
C PRO A 96 21.53 0.27 10.43
N LYS A 97 20.90 0.83 9.39
CA LYS A 97 20.60 2.27 9.28
C LYS A 97 19.29 2.68 9.93
N LEU A 98 18.50 1.71 10.43
CA LEU A 98 17.13 1.91 10.89
C LEU A 98 16.98 1.95 12.42
N THR A 99 18.09 1.84 13.16
CA THR A 99 18.13 1.95 14.63
C THR A 99 17.11 1.01 15.29
N LEU A 100 17.19 -0.28 14.92
CA LEU A 100 16.33 -1.34 15.46
C LEU A 100 17.08 -2.08 16.56
N ARG A 101 16.34 -2.57 17.55
CA ARG A 101 16.86 -3.37 18.67
C ARG A 101 16.31 -4.79 18.67
N PHE A 102 15.09 -4.95 18.17
CA PHE A 102 14.38 -6.21 18.23
C PHE A 102 13.90 -6.69 16.85
N ALA A 103 13.73 -8.00 16.72
CA ALA A 103 13.08 -8.63 15.58
C ALA A 103 12.02 -9.63 16.04
N LEU A 104 10.78 -9.42 15.59
CA LEU A 104 9.69 -10.38 15.69
C LEU A 104 9.43 -10.97 14.30
N THR A 105 9.87 -12.21 14.09
CA THR A 105 9.66 -12.96 12.86
C THR A 105 8.58 -14.01 13.11
N LEU A 106 7.45 -13.90 12.42
CA LEU A 106 6.35 -14.86 12.56
C LEU A 106 6.32 -15.91 11.44
N GLU A 107 7.13 -15.69 10.40
CA GLU A 107 7.31 -16.58 9.26
C GLU A 107 8.81 -16.79 9.01
N GLY A 108 9.27 -18.03 9.21
CA GLY A 108 10.70 -18.38 9.16
C GLY A 108 11.45 -18.04 10.45
N GLU A 109 12.77 -18.17 10.41
CA GLU A 109 13.66 -17.91 11.55
C GLU A 109 14.14 -16.44 11.59
N ASN A 110 14.53 -15.97 12.77
CA ASN A 110 15.21 -14.68 12.90
C ASN A 110 16.63 -14.79 12.33
N ALA A 111 16.86 -14.23 11.15
CA ALA A 111 18.16 -14.22 10.49
C ALA A 111 19.00 -12.96 10.81
N PHE A 112 18.58 -12.09 11.75
CA PHE A 112 19.27 -10.84 12.06
C PHE A 112 20.14 -10.98 13.32
N SER A 113 21.45 -11.24 13.12
CA SER A 113 22.42 -11.45 14.22
C SER A 113 22.58 -10.27 15.17
N GLY A 114 22.23 -9.05 14.74
CA GLY A 114 22.30 -7.82 15.56
C GLY A 114 21.01 -7.45 16.29
N LEU A 115 19.91 -8.21 16.13
CA LEU A 115 18.61 -7.89 16.73
C LEU A 115 18.20 -8.96 17.75
N THR A 116 17.76 -8.53 18.93
CA THR A 116 17.20 -9.43 19.93
C THR A 116 15.89 -10.04 19.42
N ALA A 117 15.83 -11.37 19.36
CA ALA A 117 14.63 -12.07 18.91
C ALA A 117 13.49 -11.91 19.93
N LEU A 118 12.35 -11.41 19.47
CA LEU A 118 11.11 -11.38 20.24
C LEU A 118 10.26 -12.60 19.94
N GLN A 119 9.52 -13.02 20.96
CA GLN A 119 8.56 -14.12 20.91
C GLN A 119 7.17 -13.63 21.28
N ILE A 120 6.15 -14.28 20.71
CA ILE A 120 4.76 -14.07 21.14
C ILE A 120 4.58 -14.74 22.51
N GLN A 121 4.63 -13.93 23.55
CA GLN A 121 4.43 -14.36 24.93
C GLN A 121 3.33 -13.53 25.56
N LYS A 122 2.51 -14.17 26.39
CA LYS A 122 1.47 -13.49 27.16
C LYS A 122 1.97 -13.30 28.58
N SER A 123 1.66 -12.13 29.16
CA SER A 123 1.91 -11.83 30.57
C SER A 123 0.61 -11.34 31.21
N THR A 124 0.47 -11.55 32.52
CA THR A 124 -0.62 -10.97 33.31
C THR A 124 -0.30 -9.55 33.78
N ALA A 125 0.96 -9.11 33.69
CA ALA A 125 1.37 -7.76 34.02
C ALA A 125 0.87 -6.77 32.96
N ALA A 126 0.04 -5.82 33.37
CA ALA A 126 -0.41 -4.75 32.49
C ALA A 126 0.77 -3.85 32.09
N TYR A 127 0.93 -3.62 30.79
CA TYR A 127 1.91 -2.67 30.27
C TYR A 127 1.31 -1.83 29.15
N ALA A 128 1.36 -0.52 29.33
CA ALA A 128 1.05 0.45 28.30
C ALA A 128 1.76 1.75 28.64
N VAL A 129 2.38 2.36 27.63
CA VAL A 129 2.85 3.73 27.73
C VAL A 129 1.68 4.70 27.59
N ASP A 130 1.84 5.92 28.09
CA ASP A 130 0.83 6.96 27.96
C ASP A 130 0.49 7.23 26.50
N TRP A 131 -0.76 7.52 26.19
CA TRP A 131 -1.17 7.87 24.84
C TRP A 131 -0.54 9.21 24.43
N GLN A 132 0.14 9.21 23.28
CA GLN A 132 0.72 10.42 22.68
C GLN A 132 0.44 10.39 21.16
N PRO A 133 -0.38 11.29 20.62
CA PRO A 133 -0.71 11.30 19.20
C PRO A 133 0.50 11.57 18.31
N GLN A 134 1.51 12.28 18.82
CA GLN A 134 2.76 12.57 18.10
C GLN A 134 3.82 11.48 18.20
N ARG A 135 3.55 10.36 18.89
CA ARG A 135 4.52 9.25 18.97
C ARG A 135 4.73 8.64 17.59
N LEU A 136 5.99 8.42 17.23
CA LEU A 136 6.39 7.66 16.04
C LEU A 136 5.97 6.19 16.21
N VAL A 137 5.14 5.67 15.30
CA VAL A 137 4.57 4.31 15.44
C VAL A 137 4.96 3.36 14.33
N SER A 138 5.19 3.86 13.11
CA SER A 138 5.52 3.01 11.97
C SER A 138 6.68 3.58 11.16
N MET A 139 7.53 2.68 10.68
CA MET A 139 8.56 2.93 9.66
C MET A 139 8.22 2.10 8.43
N THR A 140 7.62 2.68 7.40
CA THR A 140 7.16 1.91 6.24
C THR A 140 8.15 2.01 5.09
N LEU A 141 8.59 0.87 4.57
CA LEU A 141 9.53 0.82 3.45
C LEU A 141 8.87 1.23 2.12
N THR A 142 9.53 2.11 1.38
CA THR A 142 9.16 2.48 0.00
C THR A 142 9.58 1.39 -1.00
N SER A 143 8.98 1.35 -2.19
CA SER A 143 9.30 0.36 -3.24
C SER A 143 10.68 0.53 -3.93
N GLY A 144 11.45 1.58 -3.62
CA GLY A 144 12.86 1.69 -4.04
C GLY A 144 13.09 1.96 -5.53
N SER A 145 12.24 2.75 -6.20
CA SER A 145 12.39 3.06 -7.64
C SER A 145 13.75 3.66 -8.02
N THR A 146 14.40 4.38 -7.10
CA THR A 146 15.70 5.06 -7.35
C THR A 146 16.86 4.53 -6.52
N GLY A 147 16.78 3.29 -5.99
CA GLY A 147 17.85 2.70 -5.18
C GLY A 147 17.34 1.83 -4.03
N LEU A 148 17.99 1.94 -2.87
CA LEU A 148 17.56 1.23 -1.66
C LEU A 148 16.22 1.79 -1.13
N PRO A 149 15.29 0.93 -0.67
CA PRO A 149 14.10 1.36 0.05
C PRO A 149 14.41 2.34 1.18
N LYS A 150 13.63 3.42 1.26
CA LYS A 150 13.65 4.37 2.38
C LYS A 150 12.55 3.99 3.39
N ALA A 151 12.76 4.30 4.66
CA ALA A 151 11.78 4.06 5.73
C ALA A 151 11.06 5.36 6.09
N ALA A 152 9.85 5.57 5.56
CA ALA A 152 9.03 6.73 5.91
C ALA A 152 8.44 6.54 7.31
N VAL A 153 8.57 7.54 8.19
CA VAL A 153 8.17 7.44 9.59
C VAL A 153 6.90 8.23 9.86
N HIS A 154 5.88 7.59 10.41
CA HIS A 154 4.59 8.22 10.72
C HIS A 154 4.30 8.22 12.21
N THR A 155 3.62 9.29 12.65
CA THR A 155 3.01 9.39 13.98
C THR A 155 1.63 8.71 14.02
N CYS A 156 1.09 8.48 15.22
CA CYS A 156 -0.33 8.12 15.36
C CYS A 156 -1.23 9.17 14.70
N GLN A 157 -0.93 10.45 14.89
CA GLN A 157 -1.72 11.56 14.36
C GLN A 157 -1.76 11.56 12.84
N ALA A 158 -0.63 11.29 12.17
CA ALA A 158 -0.58 11.22 10.71
C ALA A 158 -1.49 10.11 10.17
N HIS A 159 -1.47 8.93 10.79
CA HIS A 159 -2.36 7.83 10.43
C HIS A 159 -3.84 8.13 10.73
N LEU A 160 -4.14 8.79 11.84
CA LEU A 160 -5.52 9.21 12.17
C LEU A 160 -6.02 10.29 11.21
N ALA A 161 -5.18 11.24 10.82
CA ALA A 161 -5.50 12.22 9.78
C ALA A 161 -5.70 11.54 8.42
N SER A 162 -4.91 10.51 8.12
CA SER A 162 -5.09 9.63 6.96
C SER A 162 -6.50 9.02 6.93
N ALA A 163 -6.88 8.34 8.01
CA ALA A 163 -8.19 7.74 8.18
C ALA A 163 -9.33 8.77 8.09
N GLN A 164 -9.22 9.89 8.79
CA GLN A 164 -10.24 10.95 8.78
C GLN A 164 -10.56 11.44 7.38
N GLY A 165 -9.54 11.70 6.56
CA GLY A 165 -9.73 12.17 5.19
C GLY A 165 -10.53 11.16 4.36
N VAL A 166 -10.16 9.88 4.39
CA VAL A 166 -10.87 8.83 3.65
C VAL A 166 -12.31 8.68 4.13
N LEU A 167 -12.52 8.66 5.45
CA LEU A 167 -13.84 8.43 6.05
C LEU A 167 -14.78 9.63 5.93
N SER A 168 -14.28 10.81 5.58
CA SER A 168 -15.15 11.94 5.18
C SER A 168 -15.78 11.76 3.80
N LEU A 169 -15.21 10.91 2.95
CA LEU A 169 -15.70 10.61 1.60
C LEU A 169 -16.44 9.27 1.53
N MET A 170 -15.92 8.26 2.23
CA MET A 170 -16.39 6.87 2.16
C MET A 170 -17.05 6.48 3.49
N PRO A 171 -18.39 6.37 3.56
CA PRO A 171 -19.09 6.07 4.81
C PRO A 171 -18.71 4.70 5.38
N PHE A 172 -18.23 4.68 6.61
CA PHE A 172 -17.83 3.46 7.31
C PHE A 172 -18.18 3.60 8.80
N GLY A 173 -19.22 2.89 9.22
CA GLY A 173 -19.84 3.04 10.54
C GLY A 173 -19.73 1.81 11.44
N PRO A 174 -20.32 1.86 12.65
CA PRO A 174 -20.22 0.79 13.66
C PRO A 174 -20.72 -0.60 13.23
N GLN A 175 -21.60 -0.66 12.22
CA GLN A 175 -22.14 -1.91 11.69
C GLN A 175 -21.33 -2.45 10.49
N ASP A 176 -20.41 -1.66 9.96
CA ASP A 176 -19.58 -2.03 8.84
C ASP A 176 -18.33 -2.79 9.31
N ASP A 177 -17.85 -3.66 8.43
CA ASP A 177 -16.69 -4.51 8.60
C ASP A 177 -15.76 -4.39 7.40
N TRP A 178 -14.51 -3.98 7.65
CA TRP A 178 -13.46 -3.83 6.65
C TRP A 178 -12.52 -5.03 6.69
N LEU A 179 -12.41 -5.76 5.57
CA LEU A 179 -11.39 -6.80 5.46
C LEU A 179 -9.99 -6.17 5.46
N LEU A 180 -9.06 -6.70 6.26
CA LEU A 180 -7.63 -6.42 6.13
C LEU A 180 -7.08 -7.11 4.86
N SER A 181 -7.47 -6.57 3.71
CA SER A 181 -7.29 -7.16 2.37
C SER A 181 -5.92 -6.86 1.75
N LEU A 182 -5.14 -5.96 2.34
CA LEU A 182 -3.81 -5.58 1.89
C LEU A 182 -2.78 -5.66 3.03
N PRO A 183 -1.52 -5.97 2.73
CA PRO A 183 -0.48 -6.17 3.75
C PRO A 183 -0.24 -5.00 4.69
N LEU A 184 -0.08 -5.28 5.99
CA LEU A 184 0.30 -4.28 7.00
C LEU A 184 1.72 -3.72 6.81
N PHE A 185 2.59 -4.40 6.05
CA PHE A 185 3.89 -3.85 5.63
C PHE A 185 3.79 -2.79 4.53
N HIS A 186 2.57 -2.48 4.06
CA HIS A 186 2.28 -1.34 3.21
C HIS A 186 1.28 -0.39 3.90
N VAL A 187 1.34 0.89 3.55
CA VAL A 187 0.41 1.89 4.08
C VAL A 187 -1.05 1.62 3.71
N SER A 188 -1.32 0.81 2.69
CA SER A 188 -2.68 0.40 2.35
C SER A 188 -3.31 -0.51 3.41
N GLY A 189 -2.58 -1.50 3.92
CA GLY A 189 -3.03 -2.33 5.05
C GLY A 189 -3.08 -1.55 6.36
N GLN A 190 -2.09 -0.69 6.60
CA GLN A 190 -2.08 0.20 7.78
C GLN A 190 -3.28 1.15 7.75
N GLY A 191 -3.61 1.71 6.58
CA GLY A 191 -4.78 2.57 6.38
C GLY A 191 -6.09 1.89 6.76
N ILE A 192 -6.25 0.59 6.45
CA ILE A 192 -7.43 -0.20 6.89
C ILE A 192 -7.48 -0.27 8.42
N MET A 193 -6.36 -0.64 9.06
CA MET A 193 -6.27 -0.70 10.52
C MET A 193 -6.62 0.63 11.18
N TRP A 194 -6.09 1.75 10.67
CA TRP A 194 -6.34 3.06 11.25
C TRP A 194 -7.74 3.61 10.95
N ARG A 195 -8.37 3.26 9.82
CA ARG A 195 -9.79 3.58 9.56
C ARG A 195 -10.71 2.80 10.50
N TRP A 196 -10.42 1.52 10.74
CA TRP A 196 -11.10 0.70 11.75
C TRP A 196 -11.01 1.34 13.14
N LEU A 197 -9.80 1.68 13.58
CA LEU A 197 -9.57 2.32 14.87
C LEU A 197 -10.18 3.73 14.94
N PHE A 198 -10.20 4.50 13.85
CA PHE A 198 -10.80 5.84 13.83
C PHE A 198 -12.33 5.79 13.94
N ALA A 199 -12.99 4.84 13.26
CA ALA A 199 -14.45 4.74 13.25
C ALA A 199 -15.04 3.97 14.46
N GLY A 200 -14.22 3.15 15.13
CA GLY A 200 -14.70 2.22 16.15
C GLY A 200 -15.63 1.15 15.57
N ALA A 201 -15.45 0.85 14.28
CA ALA A 201 -16.22 -0.11 13.51
C ALA A 201 -15.65 -1.53 13.68
N ARG A 202 -15.83 -2.41 12.68
CA ARG A 202 -15.27 -3.76 12.68
C ARG A 202 -14.17 -3.89 11.64
N MET A 203 -13.21 -4.76 11.93
CA MET A 203 -12.24 -5.23 10.95
C MET A 203 -12.22 -6.76 10.96
N THR A 204 -11.98 -7.36 9.81
CA THR A 204 -11.78 -8.80 9.67
C THR A 204 -10.35 -9.09 9.27
N VAL A 205 -9.69 -9.99 9.99
CA VAL A 205 -8.40 -10.57 9.64
C VAL A 205 -8.58 -12.07 9.50
N ARG A 206 -8.25 -12.59 8.32
CA ARG A 206 -8.28 -14.02 8.02
C ARG A 206 -6.90 -14.45 7.58
N ASP A 207 -6.55 -15.69 7.88
CA ASP A 207 -5.43 -16.35 7.25
C ASP A 207 -5.63 -16.42 5.73
N LYS A 208 -4.53 -16.58 4.99
CA LYS A 208 -4.54 -16.49 3.53
C LYS A 208 -5.41 -17.61 2.92
N GLN A 209 -6.45 -17.19 2.21
CA GLN A 209 -7.40 -18.04 1.47
C GLN A 209 -7.88 -17.26 0.22
N PRO A 210 -8.66 -17.86 -0.69
CA PRO A 210 -9.24 -17.13 -1.82
C PRO A 210 -9.97 -15.86 -1.36
N LEU A 211 -9.82 -14.77 -2.12
CA LEU A 211 -10.30 -13.44 -1.71
C LEU A 211 -11.82 -13.42 -1.44
N GLU A 212 -12.61 -14.12 -2.23
CA GLU A 212 -14.06 -14.28 -2.03
C GLU A 212 -14.39 -14.85 -0.63
N GLN A 213 -13.63 -15.85 -0.17
CA GLN A 213 -13.81 -16.45 1.14
C GLN A 213 -13.36 -15.49 2.23
N MET A 214 -12.24 -14.76 2.01
CA MET A 214 -11.79 -13.71 2.93
C MET A 214 -12.84 -12.61 3.10
N LEU A 215 -13.60 -12.29 2.04
CA LEU A 215 -14.62 -11.24 2.03
C LEU A 215 -15.95 -11.64 2.67
N ALA A 216 -16.17 -12.92 2.99
CA ALA A 216 -17.45 -13.38 3.52
C ALA A 216 -17.89 -12.61 4.78
N GLY A 217 -19.02 -11.90 4.71
CA GLY A 217 -19.57 -11.06 5.79
C GLY A 217 -18.90 -9.69 5.96
N CYS A 218 -17.93 -9.33 5.11
CA CYS A 218 -17.34 -8.00 5.07
C CYS A 218 -18.20 -7.06 4.21
N THR A 219 -18.18 -5.78 4.56
CA THR A 219 -18.87 -4.71 3.82
C THR A 219 -17.91 -3.81 3.05
N HIS A 220 -16.65 -3.77 3.49
CA HIS A 220 -15.62 -2.88 2.97
C HIS A 220 -14.35 -3.67 2.65
N ALA A 221 -13.65 -3.25 1.59
CA ALA A 221 -12.33 -3.75 1.25
C ALA A 221 -11.48 -2.65 0.61
N SER A 222 -10.15 -2.77 0.71
CA SER A 222 -9.24 -2.01 -0.16
C SER A 222 -8.52 -2.97 -1.08
N LEU A 223 -8.56 -2.73 -2.38
CA LEU A 223 -8.05 -3.67 -3.38
C LEU A 223 -7.13 -2.95 -4.37
N VAL A 224 -6.20 -3.70 -4.94
CA VAL A 224 -5.58 -3.30 -6.21
C VAL A 224 -6.47 -3.70 -7.39
N PRO A 225 -6.34 -3.05 -8.56
CA PRO A 225 -7.15 -3.37 -9.74
C PRO A 225 -7.19 -4.86 -10.10
N THR A 226 -6.04 -5.55 -10.04
CA THR A 226 -5.93 -6.99 -10.34
C THR A 226 -6.74 -7.88 -9.41
N GLN A 227 -6.89 -7.51 -8.13
CA GLN A 227 -7.73 -8.25 -7.18
C GLN A 227 -9.22 -8.08 -7.50
N LEU A 228 -9.64 -6.88 -7.89
CA LEU A 228 -11.03 -6.62 -8.25
C LEU A 228 -11.41 -7.33 -9.56
N TRP A 229 -10.54 -7.30 -10.58
CA TRP A 229 -10.76 -8.06 -11.82
C TRP A 229 -11.03 -9.55 -11.54
N ARG A 230 -10.20 -10.19 -10.72
CA ARG A 230 -10.36 -11.60 -10.35
C ARG A 230 -11.71 -11.88 -9.66
N LEU A 231 -12.20 -10.96 -8.83
CA LEU A 231 -13.51 -11.11 -8.20
C LEU A 231 -14.65 -11.02 -9.21
N LEU A 232 -14.55 -10.09 -10.17
CA LEU A 232 -15.57 -9.88 -11.20
C LEU A 232 -15.61 -11.05 -12.20
N GLU A 233 -14.45 -11.56 -12.61
CA GLU A 233 -14.33 -12.72 -13.51
C GLU A 233 -14.94 -13.98 -12.91
N ASN A 234 -14.70 -14.23 -11.62
CA ASN A 234 -15.24 -15.38 -10.91
C ASN A 234 -16.73 -15.25 -10.57
N ARG A 235 -17.36 -14.08 -10.82
CA ARG A 235 -18.74 -13.75 -10.41
C ARG A 235 -19.00 -14.10 -8.94
N ALA A 236 -18.01 -13.82 -8.09
CA ALA A 236 -18.08 -14.17 -6.68
C ALA A 236 -19.25 -13.42 -6.01
N ALA A 237 -20.10 -14.15 -5.29
CA ALA A 237 -21.16 -13.54 -4.49
C ALA A 237 -20.54 -12.80 -3.29
N VAL A 238 -20.36 -11.48 -3.42
CA VAL A 238 -19.79 -10.63 -2.36
C VAL A 238 -20.86 -9.69 -1.79
N THR A 239 -20.79 -9.46 -0.48
CA THR A 239 -21.67 -8.55 0.27
C THR A 239 -21.09 -7.14 0.40
N LEU A 240 -20.16 -6.77 -0.48
CA LEU A 240 -19.41 -5.52 -0.39
C LEU A 240 -20.33 -4.34 -0.70
N LYS A 241 -20.36 -3.38 0.22
CA LYS A 241 -20.98 -2.06 0.02
C LYS A 241 -20.02 -1.13 -0.70
N ALA A 242 -18.72 -1.22 -0.40
CA ALA A 242 -17.74 -0.26 -0.84
C ALA A 242 -16.32 -0.85 -1.01
N VAL A 243 -15.67 -0.52 -2.12
CA VAL A 243 -14.28 -0.90 -2.41
C VAL A 243 -13.44 0.33 -2.66
N LEU A 244 -12.39 0.53 -1.87
CA LEU A 244 -11.37 1.54 -2.17
C LEU A 244 -10.26 0.93 -3.03
N LEU A 245 -10.15 1.41 -4.26
CA LEU A 245 -9.11 1.06 -5.21
C LEU A 245 -7.92 2.02 -5.10
N GLY A 246 -6.72 1.48 -5.28
CA GLY A 246 -5.51 2.29 -5.32
C GLY A 246 -4.26 1.47 -5.59
N GLY A 247 -3.11 2.12 -5.55
CA GLY A 247 -1.83 1.46 -5.78
C GLY A 247 -1.50 1.21 -7.26
N ALA A 248 -2.37 1.50 -8.21
CA ALA A 248 -2.03 1.52 -9.63
C ALA A 248 -3.01 2.45 -10.36
N VAL A 249 -2.81 2.60 -11.66
CA VAL A 249 -3.84 3.17 -12.55
C VAL A 249 -5.10 2.31 -12.41
N ILE A 250 -6.25 2.96 -12.30
CA ILE A 250 -7.56 2.31 -12.14
C ILE A 250 -8.33 2.49 -13.45
N PRO A 251 -8.49 1.44 -14.27
CA PRO A 251 -9.24 1.56 -15.51
C PRO A 251 -10.71 1.89 -15.24
N VAL A 252 -11.28 2.80 -16.02
CA VAL A 252 -12.72 3.14 -15.95
C VAL A 252 -13.59 1.90 -16.16
N GLU A 253 -13.22 1.05 -17.12
CA GLU A 253 -13.92 -0.19 -17.41
C GLU A 253 -14.03 -1.10 -16.18
N LEU A 254 -12.98 -1.19 -15.36
CA LEU A 254 -12.98 -2.01 -14.15
C LEU A 254 -14.07 -1.54 -13.17
N THR A 255 -14.17 -0.23 -12.94
CA THR A 255 -15.17 0.33 -12.03
C THR A 255 -16.59 0.25 -12.59
N ASP A 256 -16.75 0.35 -13.91
CA ASP A 256 -18.04 0.17 -14.58
C ASP A 256 -18.54 -1.27 -14.47
N GLN A 257 -17.65 -2.25 -14.68
CA GLN A 257 -17.97 -3.67 -14.50
C GLN A 257 -18.31 -3.99 -13.04
N ALA A 258 -17.60 -3.40 -12.08
CA ALA A 258 -17.90 -3.54 -10.65
C ALA A 258 -19.28 -2.97 -10.30
N SER A 259 -19.62 -1.79 -10.83
CA SER A 259 -20.94 -1.15 -10.64
C SER A 259 -22.07 -2.02 -11.16
N LYS A 260 -21.90 -2.68 -12.32
CA LYS A 260 -22.88 -3.63 -12.89
C LYS A 260 -23.12 -4.85 -11.98
N GLN A 261 -22.17 -5.19 -11.10
CA GLN A 261 -22.32 -6.24 -10.09
C GLN A 261 -22.71 -5.70 -8.70
N GLY A 262 -23.11 -4.42 -8.60
CA GLY A 262 -23.56 -3.79 -7.36
C GLY A 262 -22.43 -3.37 -6.41
N ILE A 263 -21.18 -3.39 -6.86
CA ILE A 263 -20.02 -2.99 -6.05
C ILE A 263 -19.72 -1.51 -6.31
N ARG A 264 -19.93 -0.66 -5.30
CA ARG A 264 -19.51 0.76 -5.39
C ARG A 264 -18.00 0.88 -5.19
N CYS A 265 -17.34 1.58 -6.10
CA CYS A 265 -15.89 1.77 -6.08
C CYS A 265 -15.52 3.22 -5.79
N TRP A 266 -14.47 3.40 -4.98
CA TRP A 266 -13.77 4.66 -4.81
C TRP A 266 -12.38 4.52 -5.41
N CYS A 267 -11.97 5.49 -6.22
CA CYS A 267 -10.64 5.54 -6.81
C CYS A 267 -9.74 6.44 -5.97
N GLY A 268 -8.57 5.97 -5.58
CA GLY A 268 -7.65 6.71 -4.72
C GLY A 268 -6.23 6.80 -5.26
N TYR A 269 -5.66 8.01 -5.22
CA TYR A 269 -4.23 8.24 -5.35
C TYR A 269 -3.61 8.39 -3.97
N GLY A 270 -2.50 7.70 -3.76
CA GLY A 270 -1.87 7.61 -2.46
C GLY A 270 -0.50 6.98 -2.52
N LEU A 271 0.28 7.25 -1.49
CA LEU A 271 1.70 6.89 -1.42
C LEU A 271 2.15 6.69 0.02
N THR A 272 3.30 6.03 0.17
CA THR A 272 3.85 5.61 1.45
C THR A 272 4.05 6.82 2.38
N GLU A 273 4.57 7.92 1.85
CA GLU A 273 4.91 9.12 2.60
C GLU A 273 3.67 9.81 3.21
N PHE A 274 2.46 9.52 2.73
CA PHE A 274 1.22 10.15 3.20
C PHE A 274 0.28 9.19 3.94
N ALA A 275 0.83 8.05 4.39
CA ALA A 275 0.09 7.04 5.14
C ALA A 275 -1.17 6.54 4.41
N SER A 276 -1.08 6.33 3.09
CA SER A 276 -2.13 5.93 2.13
C SER A 276 -2.70 7.07 1.28
N THR A 277 -4.00 7.36 1.37
CA THR A 277 -4.77 8.10 0.38
C THR A 277 -4.65 9.61 0.54
N VAL A 278 -4.38 10.29 -0.58
CA VAL A 278 -4.26 11.75 -0.69
C VAL A 278 -5.43 12.34 -1.47
N CYS A 279 -5.65 11.87 -2.69
CA CYS A 279 -6.85 12.17 -3.48
C CYS A 279 -7.76 10.95 -3.52
N ALA A 280 -9.07 11.19 -3.55
CA ALA A 280 -10.00 10.15 -3.94
C ALA A 280 -11.31 10.73 -4.49
N LYS A 281 -12.06 9.86 -5.17
CA LYS A 281 -13.43 10.08 -5.61
C LYS A 281 -14.22 8.77 -5.57
N GLU A 282 -15.55 8.88 -5.54
CA GLU A 282 -16.38 7.77 -6.02
C GLU A 282 -16.18 7.64 -7.54
N ALA A 283 -16.14 6.42 -8.06
CA ALA A 283 -15.95 6.18 -9.49
C ALA A 283 -17.10 6.78 -10.30
N ASP A 284 -16.77 7.59 -11.29
CA ASP A 284 -17.73 8.42 -12.04
C ASP A 284 -17.47 8.41 -13.56
N GLY A 285 -16.77 7.39 -14.08
CA GLY A 285 -16.51 7.23 -15.51
C GLY A 285 -15.32 8.05 -16.05
N SER A 286 -14.60 8.78 -15.21
CA SER A 286 -13.40 9.56 -15.61
C SER A 286 -12.10 8.96 -15.07
N ASP A 287 -10.97 9.26 -15.72
CA ASP A 287 -9.66 8.65 -15.47
C ASP A 287 -8.79 9.40 -14.44
N ASP A 288 -9.23 10.57 -13.97
CA ASP A 288 -8.58 11.31 -12.88
C ASP A 288 -8.70 10.55 -11.54
N VAL A 289 -7.88 10.93 -10.56
CA VAL A 289 -7.82 10.30 -9.23
C VAL A 289 -8.63 11.05 -8.17
N GLY A 290 -9.52 11.95 -8.61
CA GLY A 290 -10.38 12.74 -7.75
C GLY A 290 -9.73 14.00 -7.21
N ALA A 291 -10.38 14.57 -6.19
CA ALA A 291 -9.93 15.78 -5.52
C ALA A 291 -9.10 15.44 -4.27
N PRO A 292 -8.27 16.38 -3.77
CA PRO A 292 -7.60 16.23 -2.48
C PRO A 292 -8.62 15.98 -1.36
N LEU A 293 -8.38 14.99 -0.51
CA LEU A 293 -9.21 14.76 0.67
C LEU A 293 -9.02 15.90 1.69
N PRO A 294 -9.99 16.12 2.61
CA PRO A 294 -9.86 17.16 3.63
C PRO A 294 -8.53 17.10 4.39
N GLY A 295 -7.86 18.25 4.49
CA GLY A 295 -6.53 18.37 5.12
C GLY A 295 -5.36 17.97 4.22
N ARG A 296 -5.58 17.78 2.92
CA ARG A 296 -4.54 17.57 1.90
C ARG A 296 -4.56 18.74 0.94
N GLU A 297 -3.38 19.18 0.56
CA GLU A 297 -3.17 20.27 -0.38
C GLU A 297 -2.29 19.76 -1.51
N ILE A 298 -2.56 20.27 -2.71
CA ILE A 298 -1.89 19.85 -3.94
C ILE A 298 -1.56 21.09 -4.76
N ARG A 299 -0.37 21.09 -5.36
CA ARG A 299 -0.02 22.02 -6.43
C ARG A 299 0.81 21.30 -7.49
N ILE A 300 0.77 21.84 -8.71
CA ILE A 300 1.58 21.35 -9.82
C ILE A 300 2.72 22.36 -10.05
N VAL A 301 3.97 21.88 -10.08
CA VAL A 301 5.16 22.69 -10.38
C VAL A 301 5.96 21.94 -11.45
N ASP A 302 6.15 22.56 -12.62
CA ASP A 302 6.84 21.93 -13.77
C ASP A 302 6.31 20.53 -14.14
N ASN A 303 4.97 20.37 -14.09
CA ASN A 303 4.24 19.10 -14.26
C ASN A 303 4.44 18.06 -13.14
N GLU A 304 5.18 18.37 -12.08
CA GLU A 304 5.32 17.51 -10.91
C GLU A 304 4.23 17.80 -9.87
N VAL A 305 3.64 16.74 -9.33
CA VAL A 305 2.66 16.82 -8.24
C VAL A 305 3.40 17.07 -6.92
N TRP A 306 3.10 18.18 -6.26
CA TRP A 306 3.61 18.51 -4.93
C TRP A 306 2.48 18.45 -3.91
N LEU A 307 2.77 17.85 -2.75
CA LEU A 307 1.77 17.55 -1.73
C LEU A 307 2.12 18.13 -0.36
N ARG A 308 1.09 18.48 0.41
CA ARG A 308 1.19 18.82 1.83
C ARG A 308 -0.04 18.29 2.58
N ALA A 309 0.16 17.67 3.74
CA ALA A 309 -0.94 17.15 4.55
C ALA A 309 -0.49 16.84 5.98
N ALA A 310 -1.46 16.83 6.91
CA ALA A 310 -1.23 16.34 8.27
C ALA A 310 -0.95 14.82 8.33
N SER A 311 -1.24 14.06 7.26
CA SER A 311 -0.93 12.63 7.15
C SER A 311 0.47 12.33 6.61
N MET A 312 1.27 13.37 6.31
CA MET A 312 2.64 13.22 5.85
C MET A 312 3.52 12.59 6.92
N ALA A 313 4.50 11.80 6.50
CA ALA A 313 5.53 11.27 7.38
C ALA A 313 6.40 12.41 7.93
N GLU A 314 6.91 12.21 9.14
CA GLU A 314 7.84 13.14 9.81
C GLU A 314 9.20 13.22 9.09
N GLY A 315 9.53 12.18 8.32
CA GLY A 315 10.80 12.08 7.62
C GLY A 315 11.10 10.66 7.14
N TYR A 316 12.18 10.52 6.39
CA TYR A 316 12.83 9.23 6.20
C TYR A 316 13.81 8.97 7.34
N TRP A 317 13.74 7.79 7.97
CA TRP A 317 14.71 7.42 8.98
C TRP A 317 16.04 7.02 8.35
N ARG A 318 17.13 7.59 8.86
CA ARG A 318 18.50 7.22 8.50
C ARG A 318 19.46 7.49 9.64
N ASP A 319 20.19 6.46 10.06
CA ASP A 319 21.30 6.56 11.00
C ASP A 319 20.93 7.32 12.30
N GLY A 320 19.75 7.01 12.85
CA GLY A 320 19.23 7.61 14.08
C GLY A 320 18.57 8.98 13.92
N LYS A 321 18.40 9.48 12.69
CA LYS A 321 17.84 10.80 12.39
C LYS A 321 16.64 10.70 11.45
N LEU A 322 15.73 11.67 11.59
CA LEU A 322 14.68 11.94 10.60
C LEU A 322 15.22 12.91 9.56
N ILE A 323 15.23 12.49 8.30
CA ILE A 323 15.55 13.34 7.16
C ILE A 323 14.23 13.93 6.65
N PRO A 324 14.08 15.28 6.63
CA PRO A 324 12.85 15.92 6.17
C PRO A 324 12.44 15.49 4.76
N LEU A 325 11.13 15.41 4.54
CA LEU A 325 10.54 15.10 3.23
C LEU A 325 10.32 16.34 2.36
N VAL A 326 10.18 17.50 3.01
CA VAL A 326 9.79 18.73 2.33
C VAL A 326 10.96 19.40 1.64
N ASN A 327 10.69 20.05 0.52
CA ASN A 327 11.60 20.99 -0.12
C ASN A 327 11.63 22.33 0.67
N ASP A 328 12.42 23.29 0.19
CA ASP A 328 12.62 24.59 0.82
C ASP A 328 11.32 25.42 0.95
N GLU A 329 10.26 25.05 0.23
CA GLU A 329 8.95 25.67 0.29
C GLU A 329 7.95 24.94 1.21
N GLY A 330 8.37 23.86 1.86
CA GLY A 330 7.50 23.09 2.78
C GLY A 330 6.56 22.09 2.10
N TRP A 331 6.89 21.63 0.87
CA TRP A 331 6.09 20.67 0.10
C TRP A 331 6.87 19.39 -0.19
N PHE A 332 6.16 18.27 -0.28
CA PHE A 332 6.73 17.00 -0.75
C PHE A 332 6.63 16.91 -2.27
N ALA A 333 7.78 16.90 -2.94
CA ALA A 333 7.89 16.64 -4.38
C ALA A 333 7.80 15.13 -4.65
N THR A 334 6.71 14.69 -5.28
CA THR A 334 6.35 13.26 -5.38
C THR A 334 7.13 12.50 -6.45
N ARG A 335 7.66 13.22 -7.44
CA ARG A 335 8.12 12.72 -8.74
C ARG A 335 7.05 12.04 -9.57
N ASP A 336 5.79 12.23 -9.23
CA ASP A 336 4.66 11.89 -10.08
C ASP A 336 4.38 13.06 -11.00
N ARG A 337 4.25 12.77 -12.30
CA ARG A 337 3.84 13.74 -13.32
C ARG A 337 2.32 13.79 -13.33
N GLY A 338 1.75 14.99 -13.29
CA GLY A 338 0.30 15.15 -13.28
C GLY A 338 -0.16 16.56 -13.60
N ASP A 339 -1.47 16.69 -13.73
CA ASP A 339 -2.17 17.94 -14.03
C ASP A 339 -3.40 18.09 -13.14
N LEU A 340 -3.80 19.33 -12.86
CA LEU A 340 -4.92 19.66 -11.96
C LEU A 340 -5.99 20.44 -12.71
N ASN A 341 -7.09 19.79 -13.06
CA ASN A 341 -8.21 20.38 -13.78
C ASN A 341 -9.43 20.50 -12.88
N HIS A 342 -9.92 21.73 -12.66
CA HIS A 342 -11.08 22.01 -11.80
C HIS A 342 -10.98 21.35 -10.41
N GLY A 343 -9.77 21.32 -9.84
CA GLY A 343 -9.50 20.71 -8.52
C GLY A 343 -9.39 19.19 -8.52
N ARG A 344 -9.44 18.54 -9.69
CA ARG A 344 -9.28 17.09 -9.85
C ARG A 344 -7.93 16.76 -10.46
N LEU A 345 -7.22 15.83 -9.84
CA LEU A 345 -5.86 15.47 -10.19
C LEU A 345 -5.85 14.33 -11.22
N THR A 346 -5.11 14.49 -12.31
CA THR A 346 -4.80 13.40 -13.24
C THR A 346 -3.32 13.05 -13.13
N ILE A 347 -3.00 11.76 -13.01
CA ILE A 347 -1.62 11.26 -12.94
C ILE A 347 -1.22 10.72 -14.32
N ALA A 348 -0.19 11.31 -14.92
CA ALA A 348 0.34 10.89 -16.21
C ALA A 348 1.41 9.79 -16.09
N GLY A 349 2.11 9.70 -14.95
CA GLY A 349 3.15 8.70 -14.71
C GLY A 349 4.17 9.15 -13.68
N ARG A 350 5.35 8.52 -13.64
CA ARG A 350 6.47 8.96 -12.81
C ARG A 350 7.57 9.59 -13.65
N LEU A 351 8.11 10.72 -13.19
CA LEU A 351 9.27 11.37 -13.79
C LEU A 351 10.50 10.45 -13.79
N ASP A 352 10.70 9.66 -12.73
CA ASP A 352 11.83 8.70 -12.67
C ASP A 352 11.73 7.56 -13.70
N ASN A 353 10.55 7.31 -14.28
CA ASN A 353 10.33 6.24 -15.26
C ASN A 353 10.49 6.74 -16.70
N LEU A 354 10.54 8.06 -16.91
CA LEU A 354 10.78 8.66 -18.22
C LEU A 354 12.15 8.19 -18.74
N PHE A 355 12.16 7.68 -19.97
CA PHE A 355 13.40 7.37 -20.66
C PHE A 355 13.37 7.97 -22.07
N PHE A 356 14.56 8.15 -22.66
CA PHE A 356 14.69 8.72 -23.99
C PHE A 356 15.04 7.64 -25.02
N SER A 357 14.36 7.72 -26.16
CA SER A 357 14.58 6.89 -27.35
C SER A 357 14.91 7.83 -28.51
N GLY A 358 16.18 7.90 -28.88
CA GLY A 358 16.73 8.99 -29.66
C GLY A 358 16.65 10.29 -28.88
N GLY A 359 16.01 11.31 -29.45
CA GLY A 359 15.74 12.59 -28.79
C GLY A 359 14.38 12.69 -28.09
N GLU A 360 13.54 11.65 -28.18
CA GLU A 360 12.14 11.70 -27.76
C GLU A 360 11.95 11.06 -26.38
N GLY A 361 11.24 11.77 -25.49
CA GLY A 361 10.88 11.27 -24.17
C GLY A 361 9.69 10.30 -24.24
N ILE A 362 9.85 9.11 -23.69
CA ILE A 362 8.79 8.10 -23.58
C ILE A 362 8.41 7.96 -22.12
N GLN A 363 7.18 8.37 -21.78
CA GLN A 363 6.55 8.06 -20.50
C GLN A 363 5.95 6.65 -20.59
N PRO A 364 6.48 5.62 -19.89
CA PRO A 364 5.99 4.26 -20.01
C PRO A 364 4.49 4.13 -19.76
N GLU A 365 3.97 4.85 -18.76
CA GLU A 365 2.57 4.80 -18.34
C GLU A 365 1.60 5.30 -19.43
N GLU A 366 2.01 6.25 -20.29
CA GLU A 366 1.20 6.70 -21.42
C GLU A 366 1.05 5.60 -22.47
N VAL A 367 2.15 4.91 -22.78
CA VAL A 367 2.18 3.78 -23.71
C VAL A 367 1.40 2.59 -23.15
N GLU A 368 1.59 2.29 -21.86
CA GLU A 368 0.88 1.23 -21.15
C GLU A 368 -0.63 1.47 -21.11
N ARG A 369 -1.08 2.72 -20.88
CA ARG A 369 -2.51 3.06 -20.91
C ARG A 369 -3.15 2.75 -22.25
N VAL A 370 -2.42 2.99 -23.35
CA VAL A 370 -2.87 2.56 -24.68
C VAL A 370 -2.92 1.03 -24.71
N ILE A 371 -1.82 0.32 -24.47
CA ILE A 371 -1.78 -1.16 -24.55
C ILE A 371 -2.85 -1.84 -23.67
N ASN A 372 -3.08 -1.35 -22.46
CA ASN A 372 -4.05 -1.87 -21.49
C ASN A 372 -5.52 -1.64 -21.90
N ALA A 373 -5.79 -0.78 -22.89
CA ALA A 373 -7.13 -0.63 -23.45
C ALA A 373 -7.49 -1.75 -24.45
N HIS A 374 -6.54 -2.62 -24.80
CA HIS A 374 -6.82 -3.78 -25.66
C HIS A 374 -7.59 -4.86 -24.85
N PRO A 375 -8.74 -5.38 -25.34
CA PRO A 375 -9.59 -6.31 -24.58
C PRO A 375 -8.93 -7.61 -24.11
N LEU A 376 -7.84 -8.02 -24.78
CA LEU A 376 -7.10 -9.24 -24.47
C LEU A 376 -5.87 -9.00 -23.57
N VAL A 377 -5.63 -7.76 -23.13
CA VAL A 377 -4.55 -7.40 -22.22
C VAL A 377 -5.10 -7.23 -20.81
N GLN A 378 -4.57 -7.98 -19.85
CA GLN A 378 -4.90 -7.80 -18.42
C GLN A 378 -4.01 -6.72 -17.79
N GLN A 379 -2.72 -6.72 -18.12
CA GLN A 379 -1.78 -5.67 -17.74
C GLN A 379 -0.57 -5.66 -18.68
N ALA A 380 -0.02 -4.48 -18.93
CA ALA A 380 1.19 -4.27 -19.70
C ALA A 380 2.12 -3.33 -18.95
N PHE A 381 3.43 -3.61 -19.09
CA PHE A 381 4.52 -2.79 -18.58
C PHE A 381 5.45 -2.46 -19.72
N VAL A 382 5.81 -1.19 -19.86
CA VAL A 382 6.80 -0.71 -20.81
C VAL A 382 8.09 -0.45 -20.07
N VAL A 383 9.17 -1.05 -20.56
CA VAL A 383 10.51 -0.89 -20.00
C VAL A 383 11.51 -0.54 -21.10
N PRO A 384 12.53 0.28 -20.79
CA PRO A 384 13.59 0.56 -21.74
C PRO A 384 14.54 -0.64 -21.87
N VAL A 385 14.94 -0.95 -23.10
CA VAL A 385 16.11 -1.77 -23.40
C VAL A 385 17.16 -0.92 -24.09
N GLU A 386 18.44 -1.18 -23.83
CA GLU A 386 19.54 -0.50 -24.53
C GLU A 386 19.46 -0.75 -26.04
N ASP A 387 19.69 0.31 -26.81
CA ASP A 387 19.73 0.30 -28.27
C ASP A 387 20.93 1.10 -28.75
N LYS A 388 21.68 0.55 -29.73
CA LYS A 388 22.93 1.15 -30.20
C LYS A 388 22.74 2.50 -30.90
N GLU A 389 21.61 2.70 -31.55
CA GLU A 389 21.33 3.89 -32.37
C GLU A 389 20.51 4.91 -31.58
N PHE A 390 19.50 4.43 -30.85
CA PHE A 390 18.53 5.29 -30.15
C PHE A 390 18.81 5.44 -28.66
N GLY A 391 19.90 4.86 -28.14
CA GLY A 391 20.20 4.80 -26.72
C GLY A 391 19.30 3.81 -25.99
N HIS A 392 17.98 4.00 -26.05
CA HIS A 392 17.00 3.03 -25.60
C HIS A 392 15.84 2.86 -26.58
N ARG A 393 15.15 1.72 -26.50
CA ARG A 393 13.88 1.46 -27.18
C ARG A 393 12.85 0.86 -26.20
N PRO A 394 11.54 1.10 -26.39
CA PRO A 394 10.50 0.51 -25.56
C PRO A 394 10.32 -0.99 -25.83
N VAL A 395 10.24 -1.79 -24.77
CA VAL A 395 9.79 -3.19 -24.80
C VAL A 395 8.53 -3.30 -23.94
N ALA A 396 7.50 -3.98 -24.46
CA ALA A 396 6.27 -4.26 -23.72
C ALA A 396 6.33 -5.66 -23.10
N VAL A 397 6.09 -5.76 -21.80
CA VAL A 397 5.90 -7.01 -21.05
C VAL A 397 4.42 -7.12 -20.68
N VAL A 398 3.73 -8.13 -21.20
CA VAL A 398 2.27 -8.19 -21.23
C VAL A 398 1.77 -9.44 -20.52
N GLU A 399 0.79 -9.29 -19.63
CA GLU A 399 -0.08 -10.37 -19.20
C GLU A 399 -1.36 -10.33 -20.03
N TYR A 400 -1.64 -11.45 -20.68
CA TYR A 400 -2.81 -11.62 -21.53
C TYR A 400 -3.96 -12.27 -20.76
N ALA A 401 -5.20 -12.00 -21.21
CA ALA A 401 -6.35 -12.77 -20.78
C ALA A 401 -6.23 -14.25 -21.21
N SER A 402 -6.84 -15.16 -20.46
CA SER A 402 -6.74 -16.62 -20.65
C SER A 402 -7.22 -17.15 -22.02
N GLN A 403 -7.89 -16.32 -22.83
CA GLN A 403 -8.36 -16.65 -24.18
C GLN A 403 -7.68 -15.84 -25.29
N ALA A 404 -6.52 -15.23 -25.03
CA ALA A 404 -5.97 -14.22 -25.94
C ALA A 404 -5.56 -14.74 -27.34
N GLY A 405 -5.27 -16.03 -27.54
CA GLY A 405 -4.78 -16.51 -28.84
C GLY A 405 -3.54 -15.73 -29.32
N ASP A 406 -3.33 -15.66 -30.64
CA ASP A 406 -2.32 -14.78 -31.25
C ASP A 406 -2.86 -13.35 -31.36
N VAL A 407 -2.43 -12.47 -30.46
CA VAL A 407 -2.78 -11.03 -30.50
C VAL A 407 -1.64 -10.25 -31.14
N ASN A 408 -1.89 -9.62 -32.28
CA ASN A 408 -0.93 -8.72 -32.91
C ASN A 408 -1.03 -7.30 -32.32
N LEU A 409 -0.51 -7.12 -31.10
CA LEU A 409 -0.50 -5.82 -30.43
C LEU A 409 0.33 -4.77 -31.18
N ALA A 410 1.33 -5.18 -31.97
CA ALA A 410 2.15 -4.27 -32.77
C ALA A 410 1.34 -3.56 -33.87
N GLU A 411 0.39 -4.27 -34.49
CA GLU A 411 -0.54 -3.67 -35.43
C GLU A 411 -1.57 -2.79 -34.72
N TRP A 412 -2.10 -3.27 -33.59
CA TRP A 412 -3.12 -2.55 -32.83
C TRP A 412 -2.66 -1.16 -32.32
N VAL A 413 -1.39 -0.99 -31.96
CA VAL A 413 -0.88 0.31 -31.49
C VAL A 413 -0.51 1.29 -32.59
N ARG A 414 -0.47 0.87 -33.86
CA ARG A 414 0.18 1.62 -34.95
C ARG A 414 -0.46 2.99 -35.21
N ASP A 415 -1.77 3.08 -35.06
CA ASP A 415 -2.59 4.30 -35.23
C ASP A 415 -2.82 5.06 -33.91
N LYS A 416 -2.31 4.54 -32.78
CA LYS A 416 -2.57 5.08 -31.43
C LYS A 416 -1.31 5.64 -30.75
N LEU A 417 -0.13 5.18 -31.18
CA LEU A 417 1.16 5.58 -30.64
C LEU A 417 2.07 6.12 -31.72
N ALA A 418 2.84 7.16 -31.39
CA ALA A 418 3.90 7.64 -32.25
C ALA A 418 4.98 6.56 -32.46
N ARG A 419 5.68 6.61 -33.60
CA ARG A 419 6.63 5.56 -34.00
C ARG A 419 7.73 5.26 -32.96
N PHE A 420 8.19 6.28 -32.23
CA PHE A 420 9.21 6.11 -31.19
C PHE A 420 8.67 5.44 -29.93
N GLN A 421 7.36 5.55 -29.65
CA GLN A 421 6.68 4.94 -28.49
C GLN A 421 6.32 3.47 -28.73
N GLN A 422 6.21 3.03 -29.98
CA GLN A 422 5.81 1.67 -30.34
C GLN A 422 6.83 0.64 -29.85
N PRO A 423 6.43 -0.35 -29.02
CA PRO A 423 7.33 -1.38 -28.52
C PRO A 423 8.02 -2.14 -29.65
N VAL A 424 9.35 -2.28 -29.56
CA VAL A 424 10.15 -3.06 -30.53
C VAL A 424 10.06 -4.56 -30.28
N ARG A 425 9.70 -4.95 -29.06
CA ARG A 425 9.48 -6.34 -28.65
C ARG A 425 8.27 -6.42 -27.72
N TRP A 426 7.56 -7.54 -27.81
CA TRP A 426 6.41 -7.89 -26.99
C TRP A 426 6.72 -9.21 -26.29
N LEU A 427 6.86 -9.16 -24.97
CA LEU A 427 7.22 -10.30 -24.12
C LEU A 427 6.04 -10.64 -23.21
N THR A 428 5.91 -11.91 -22.83
CA THR A 428 4.90 -12.35 -21.87
C THR A 428 5.42 -12.19 -20.44
N LEU A 429 4.59 -11.64 -19.55
CA LEU A 429 4.94 -11.45 -18.14
C LEU A 429 5.21 -12.80 -17.44
N PRO A 430 6.43 -13.04 -16.91
CA PRO A 430 6.78 -14.31 -16.26
C PRO A 430 6.01 -14.49 -14.96
N SER A 431 5.61 -15.72 -14.65
CA SER A 431 4.85 -16.05 -13.43
C SER A 431 5.64 -15.76 -12.15
N GLU A 432 6.96 -15.86 -12.18
CA GLU A 432 7.88 -15.60 -11.07
C GLU A 432 7.76 -14.17 -10.52
N LEU A 433 7.58 -13.18 -11.40
CA LEU A 433 7.46 -11.76 -11.03
C LEU A 433 6.06 -11.38 -10.54
N LYS A 434 5.05 -12.24 -10.73
CA LYS A 434 3.67 -11.99 -10.28
C LYS A 434 3.51 -12.15 -8.77
N ASN A 435 4.45 -12.83 -8.10
CA ASN A 435 4.25 -13.32 -6.73
C ASN A 435 4.75 -12.36 -5.63
N GLY A 436 5.27 -11.17 -5.95
CA GLY A 436 6.12 -10.36 -5.03
C GLY A 436 5.49 -9.23 -4.20
N GLY A 437 4.17 -8.97 -4.25
CA GLY A 437 3.54 -7.91 -3.44
C GLY A 437 2.35 -7.21 -4.10
N ILE A 438 2.01 -6.00 -3.64
CA ILE A 438 0.89 -5.17 -4.16
C ILE A 438 1.13 -4.72 -5.61
N LYS A 439 2.40 -4.44 -5.99
CA LYS A 439 2.80 -3.97 -7.32
C LYS A 439 4.03 -4.75 -7.79
N ILE A 440 4.14 -4.94 -9.11
CA ILE A 440 5.34 -5.50 -9.74
C ILE A 440 6.45 -4.42 -9.77
N SER A 441 7.68 -4.80 -9.46
CA SER A 441 8.82 -3.88 -9.50
C SER A 441 9.28 -3.64 -10.94
N ARG A 442 9.20 -2.38 -11.42
CA ARG A 442 9.73 -1.99 -12.74
C ARG A 442 11.22 -2.31 -12.90
N ARG A 443 12.02 -2.17 -11.84
CA ARG A 443 13.45 -2.51 -11.85
C ARG A 443 13.66 -4.02 -12.06
N ALA A 444 12.89 -4.85 -11.37
CA ALA A 444 12.95 -6.30 -11.57
C ALA A 444 12.52 -6.69 -12.99
N LEU A 445 11.47 -6.04 -13.52
CA LEU A 445 11.06 -6.21 -14.93
C LEU A 445 12.17 -5.80 -15.90
N GLN A 446 12.80 -4.64 -15.69
CA GLN A 446 13.87 -4.16 -16.55
C GLN A 446 15.08 -5.12 -16.53
N GLN A 447 15.48 -5.61 -15.36
CA GLN A 447 16.54 -6.61 -15.25
C GLN A 447 16.19 -7.88 -16.03
N TRP A 448 14.97 -8.40 -15.83
CA TRP A 448 14.49 -9.57 -16.55
C TRP A 448 14.44 -9.35 -18.08
N VAL A 449 13.98 -8.18 -18.54
CA VAL A 449 13.96 -7.84 -19.98
C VAL A 449 15.38 -7.73 -20.52
N CYS A 450 16.32 -7.11 -19.81
CA CYS A 450 17.71 -7.03 -20.23
C CYS A 450 18.36 -8.42 -20.34
N GLU A 451 18.01 -9.37 -19.48
CA GLU A 451 18.49 -10.75 -19.56
C GLU A 451 17.89 -11.50 -20.75
N ASN A 452 16.59 -11.32 -21.02
CA ASN A 452 15.88 -12.02 -22.09
C ASN A 452 16.04 -11.38 -23.47
N CYS A 453 16.40 -10.09 -23.53
CA CYS A 453 16.63 -9.37 -24.79
C CYS A 453 18.08 -9.39 -25.25
N LYS A 454 19.00 -9.99 -24.50
CA LYS A 454 20.43 -10.13 -24.86
C LYS A 454 20.73 -11.08 -26.03
N ASN A 455 19.69 -11.59 -26.70
CA ASN A 455 19.79 -12.39 -27.92
C ASN A 455 19.30 -11.62 -29.15
#